data_AF-A0A6M0J7D8-F1
#
_entry.id   AF-A0A6M0J7D8-F1
#
_cell.length_a   1.000
_cell.length_b   1.000
_cell.length_c   1.000
_cell.angle_alpha   90.00
_cell.angle_beta   90.00
_cell.angle_gamma   90.00
#
_symmetry.space_group_name_H-M   'P 1'
#
loop_
_entity.id
_entity.type
_entity.pdbx_description
1 polymer ?
#
loop_
_entity_poly.entity_id
_entity_poly.type
_entity_poly.pdbx_seq_one_letter_code
_entity_poly.pdbx_strand_id
1 'polypeptide(L)'
;MVATLDDTKRNAIAVKLASIKALQQLVIENEQSLLREGLDAEIADRIRNFLKDDEKNLGVLETVIGQYGIQAEPKKNVTQFIEKARELFKGSELSLYEKVSQHELLKHQLVMSGLIVHKAAQKVGADVMLAIGPLNTINFENRAHQEQLKGILEILGVREFTGQDADQGIWARVQDAMAAVSGVVGSAVTQTSDKKDLNIQDVIRLDHNKVNTLFTELLQSDNPQKIQEYFGQIYKDLTAHAEAEEEVVYPRVRPFYGQDNTQELFDEQAEMKRVLEQIKAISPSSSEFKDQVRQLMEAVGDHIRQEESTMFAAIRNNLSSDQSEQLATEFKAAKTRIQQKLGVVSESNV
;
A
#
# COMPACT_ATOMS: atom_id res chain seq x y z
N MET A 1 0.83 34.86 28.22
CA MET A 1 0.33 33.61 28.84
C MET A 1 1.48 32.64 28.93
N VAL A 2 1.69 31.99 30.08
CA VAL A 2 2.66 30.90 30.21
C VAL A 2 2.07 29.69 29.48
N ALA A 3 2.75 29.17 28.46
CA ALA A 3 2.26 28.02 27.70
C ALA A 3 2.13 26.79 28.62
N THR A 4 1.02 26.06 28.52
CA THR A 4 0.86 24.82 29.28
C THR A 4 1.72 23.71 28.67
N LEU A 5 1.94 22.63 29.43
CA LEU A 5 2.63 21.44 28.92
C LEU A 5 1.88 20.83 27.73
N ASP A 6 0.55 20.92 27.72
CA ASP A 6 -0.29 20.42 26.62
C ASP A 6 -0.12 21.29 25.36
N ASP A 7 -0.14 22.62 25.50
CA ASP A 7 0.12 23.55 24.39
C ASP A 7 1.49 23.29 23.75
N THR A 8 2.49 23.00 24.58
CA THR A 8 3.86 22.71 24.11
C THR A 8 3.91 21.41 23.29
N LYS A 9 3.23 20.34 23.74
CA LYS A 9 3.17 19.06 23.01
C LYS A 9 2.40 19.21 21.70
N ARG A 10 1.25 19.89 21.75
CA ARG A 10 0.41 20.12 20.57
C ARG A 10 1.13 20.96 19.53
N ASN A 11 1.86 22.00 19.95
CA ASN A 11 2.69 22.81 19.06
C ASN A 11 3.86 21.99 18.46
N ALA A 12 4.47 21.08 19.22
CA ALA A 12 5.52 20.21 18.68
C ALA A 12 5.02 19.30 17.55
N ILE A 13 3.80 18.78 17.67
CA ILE A 13 3.12 18.03 16.59
C ILE A 13 2.84 18.93 15.39
N ALA A 14 2.32 20.16 15.61
CA ALA A 14 2.08 21.13 14.52
C ALA A 14 3.35 21.40 13.70
N VAL A 15 4.45 21.71 14.38
CA VAL A 15 5.76 21.96 13.75
C VAL A 15 6.23 20.74 12.94
N LYS A 16 5.97 19.53 13.45
CA LYS A 16 6.34 18.29 12.76
C LYS A 16 5.46 18.06 11.53
N LEU A 17 4.16 18.31 11.60
CA LEU A 17 3.25 18.25 10.45
C LEU A 17 3.65 19.24 9.36
N ALA A 18 3.97 20.49 9.72
CA ALA A 18 4.49 21.48 8.79
C ALA A 18 5.80 21.02 8.13
N SER A 19 6.69 20.41 8.89
CA SER A 19 7.94 19.83 8.36
C SER A 19 7.69 18.67 7.40
N ILE A 20 6.72 17.79 7.69
CA ILE A 20 6.29 16.72 6.77
C ILE A 20 5.75 17.32 5.47
N LYS A 21 4.93 18.38 5.56
CA LYS A 21 4.38 19.06 4.37
C LYS A 21 5.48 19.63 3.48
N ALA A 22 6.45 20.30 4.08
CA ALA A 22 7.59 20.84 3.33
C ALA A 22 8.41 19.74 2.63
N LEU A 23 8.62 18.60 3.29
CA LEU A 23 9.32 17.45 2.71
C LEU A 23 8.49 16.75 1.62
N GLN A 24 7.18 16.64 1.80
CA GLN A 24 6.25 16.10 0.80
C GLN A 24 6.31 16.93 -0.50
N GLN A 25 6.37 18.25 -0.38
CA GLN A 25 6.52 19.13 -1.54
C GLN A 25 7.86 18.91 -2.27
N LEU A 26 8.95 18.72 -1.52
CA LEU A 26 10.27 18.38 -2.10
C LEU A 26 10.23 17.04 -2.84
N VAL A 27 9.56 16.03 -2.28
CA VAL A 27 9.39 14.71 -2.89
C VAL A 27 8.67 14.80 -4.24
N ILE A 28 7.58 15.56 -4.31
CA ILE A 28 6.84 15.84 -5.56
C ILE A 28 7.73 16.56 -6.58
N GLU A 29 8.49 17.58 -6.15
CA GLU A 29 9.42 18.29 -7.02
C GLU A 29 10.50 17.35 -7.60
N ASN A 30 11.01 16.43 -6.77
CA ASN A 30 12.00 15.44 -7.19
C ASN A 30 11.40 14.45 -8.20
N GLU A 31 10.19 13.93 -7.97
CA GLU A 31 9.49 13.03 -8.90
C GLU A 31 9.25 13.70 -10.26
N GLN A 32 8.79 14.95 -10.27
CA GLN A 32 8.63 15.75 -11.50
C GLN A 32 9.95 15.97 -12.23
N SER A 33 11.06 16.13 -11.49
CA SER A 33 12.39 16.26 -12.07
C SER A 33 12.90 14.94 -12.64
N LEU A 34 12.73 13.82 -11.93
CA LEU A 34 13.12 12.48 -12.37
C LEU A 34 12.43 12.09 -13.68
N LEU A 35 11.15 12.42 -13.83
CA LEU A 35 10.40 12.15 -15.07
C LEU A 35 10.94 12.90 -16.30
N ARG A 36 11.82 13.89 -16.11
CA ARG A 36 12.49 14.61 -17.19
C ARG A 36 13.88 14.06 -17.52
N GLU A 37 14.42 13.14 -16.71
CA GLU A 37 15.79 12.60 -16.81
C GLU A 37 15.92 11.42 -17.81
N GLY A 38 14.91 11.17 -18.66
CA GLY A 38 15.00 10.12 -19.68
C GLY A 38 14.99 8.69 -19.12
N LEU A 39 14.15 8.45 -18.10
CA LEU A 39 13.93 7.14 -17.49
C LEU A 39 13.39 6.11 -18.50
N ASP A 40 13.73 4.83 -18.32
CA ASP A 40 13.04 3.74 -18.99
C ASP A 40 11.54 3.76 -18.70
N ALA A 41 10.73 3.30 -19.65
CA ALA A 41 9.27 3.38 -19.59
C ALA A 41 8.68 2.82 -18.29
N GLU A 42 9.15 1.65 -17.83
CA GLU A 42 8.64 1.02 -16.60
C GLU A 42 8.99 1.84 -15.34
N ILE A 43 10.22 2.36 -15.24
CA ILE A 43 10.61 3.21 -14.10
C ILE A 43 9.84 4.53 -14.16
N ALA A 44 9.69 5.12 -15.34
CA ALA A 44 8.91 6.34 -15.53
C ALA A 44 7.44 6.17 -15.15
N ASP A 45 6.81 5.04 -15.48
CA ASP A 45 5.43 4.73 -15.12
C ASP A 45 5.27 4.66 -13.59
N ARG A 46 6.21 4.00 -12.88
CA ARG A 46 6.21 3.95 -11.42
C ARG A 46 6.39 5.31 -10.77
N ILE A 47 7.36 6.11 -11.23
CA ILE A 47 7.54 7.48 -10.73
C ILE A 47 6.30 8.34 -11.01
N ARG A 48 5.59 8.14 -12.15
CA ARG A 48 4.30 8.81 -12.42
C ARG A 48 3.21 8.39 -11.42
N ASN A 49 3.16 7.12 -11.05
CA ASN A 49 2.24 6.65 -10.02
C ASN A 49 2.58 7.26 -8.66
N PHE A 50 3.86 7.31 -8.28
CA PHE A 50 4.28 7.98 -7.05
C PHE A 50 3.83 9.43 -7.04
N LEU A 51 4.18 10.19 -8.10
CA LEU A 51 3.81 11.59 -8.23
C LEU A 51 2.30 11.82 -8.04
N LYS A 52 1.46 10.99 -8.66
CA LYS A 52 0.01 11.08 -8.52
C LYS A 52 -0.45 10.86 -7.07
N ASP A 53 0.06 9.82 -6.43
CA ASP A 53 -0.28 9.49 -5.04
C ASP A 53 0.26 10.56 -4.08
N ASP A 54 1.43 11.11 -4.35
CA ASP A 54 2.09 12.14 -3.55
C ASP A 54 1.44 13.52 -3.67
N GLU A 55 0.96 13.91 -4.85
CA GLU A 55 0.14 15.10 -5.05
C GLU A 55 -1.19 14.99 -4.29
N LYS A 56 -1.83 13.81 -4.32
CA LYS A 56 -3.02 13.53 -3.51
C LYS A 56 -2.70 13.59 -2.01
N ASN A 57 -1.59 13.00 -1.58
CA ASN A 57 -1.16 12.98 -0.18
C ASN A 57 -0.86 14.37 0.36
N LEU A 58 -0.33 15.28 -0.47
CA LEU A 58 -0.17 16.68 -0.09
C LEU A 58 -1.51 17.32 0.29
N GLY A 59 -2.56 17.10 -0.50
CA GLY A 59 -3.92 17.59 -0.18
C GLY A 59 -4.51 16.99 1.10
N VAL A 60 -4.28 15.69 1.33
CA VAL A 60 -4.68 15.03 2.59
C VAL A 60 -3.94 15.65 3.78
N LEU A 61 -2.64 15.90 3.63
CA LEU A 61 -1.82 16.50 4.68
C LEU A 61 -2.22 17.94 5.00
N GLU A 62 -2.58 18.73 3.99
CA GLU A 62 -3.14 20.07 4.17
C GLU A 62 -4.45 20.04 4.94
N THR A 63 -5.32 19.09 4.61
CA THR A 63 -6.57 18.86 5.34
C THR A 63 -6.31 18.50 6.80
N VAL A 64 -5.36 17.59 7.07
CA VAL A 64 -4.95 17.22 8.43
C VAL A 64 -4.44 18.43 9.20
N ILE A 65 -3.56 19.24 8.61
CA ILE A 65 -3.01 20.44 9.25
C ILE A 65 -4.14 21.44 9.57
N GLY A 66 -5.09 21.63 8.64
CA GLY A 66 -6.26 22.48 8.85
C GLY A 66 -7.14 21.98 10.00
N GLN A 67 -7.46 20.69 10.03
CA GLN A 67 -8.26 20.05 11.08
C GLN A 67 -7.56 20.05 12.45
N TYR A 68 -6.23 19.92 12.45
CA TYR A 68 -5.43 19.99 13.66
C TYR A 68 -5.50 21.38 14.32
N GLY A 69 -5.72 22.44 13.53
CA GLY A 69 -6.09 23.78 14.01
C GLY A 69 -4.95 24.62 14.58
N ILE A 70 -3.74 24.07 14.69
CA ILE A 70 -2.53 24.81 15.12
C ILE A 70 -1.63 25.03 13.93
N GLN A 71 -1.51 26.30 13.51
CA GLN A 71 -0.59 26.70 12.45
C GLN A 71 0.83 26.81 13.00
N ALA A 72 1.77 26.21 12.30
CA ALA A 72 3.18 26.23 12.64
C ALA A 72 4.04 26.19 11.37
N GLU A 73 5.27 26.68 11.50
CA GLU A 73 6.26 26.63 10.43
C GLU A 73 7.17 25.40 10.57
N PRO A 74 7.73 24.88 9.46
CA PRO A 74 8.77 23.86 9.51
C PRO A 74 9.97 24.34 10.34
N LYS A 75 10.70 23.40 10.96
CA LYS A 75 11.94 23.78 11.66
C LYS A 75 12.97 24.34 10.67
N LYS A 76 13.72 25.36 11.09
CA LYS A 76 14.76 26.00 10.28
C LYS A 76 15.79 25.02 9.69
N ASN A 77 16.17 24.00 10.43
CA ASN A 77 17.11 22.99 9.93
C ASN A 77 16.49 22.12 8.83
N VAL A 78 15.17 21.88 8.87
CA VAL A 78 14.44 21.17 7.80
C VAL A 78 14.39 22.03 6.54
N THR A 79 14.12 23.33 6.66
CA THR A 79 14.10 24.23 5.48
C THR A 79 15.49 24.33 4.84
N GLN A 80 16.54 24.47 5.64
CA GLN A 80 17.94 24.48 5.15
C GLN A 80 18.31 23.16 4.46
N PHE A 81 17.89 22.03 5.03
CA PHE A 81 18.10 20.73 4.39
C PHE A 81 17.36 20.64 3.04
N ILE A 82 16.10 21.08 2.98
CA ILE A 82 15.31 21.09 1.74
C ILE A 82 15.98 21.95 0.67
N GLU A 83 16.46 23.14 1.03
CA GLU A 83 17.20 24.01 0.10
C GLU A 83 18.43 23.31 -0.48
N LYS A 84 19.23 22.67 0.39
CA LYS A 84 20.43 21.94 -0.06
C LYS A 84 20.08 20.72 -0.92
N ALA A 85 19.04 19.98 -0.55
CA ALA A 85 18.57 18.85 -1.33
C ALA A 85 18.10 19.28 -2.73
N ARG A 86 17.38 20.41 -2.84
CA ARG A 86 16.98 20.99 -4.14
C ARG A 86 18.17 21.36 -5.01
N GLU A 87 19.20 21.98 -4.43
CA GLU A 87 20.42 22.33 -5.17
C GLU A 87 21.09 21.09 -5.75
N LEU A 88 21.29 20.06 -4.91
CA LEU A 88 21.92 18.81 -5.33
C LEU A 88 21.11 18.08 -6.40
N PHE A 89 19.77 18.03 -6.24
CA PHE A 89 18.90 17.33 -7.19
C PHE A 89 18.83 18.01 -8.56
N LYS A 90 18.88 19.35 -8.60
CA LYS A 90 18.91 20.14 -9.84
C LYS A 90 20.28 20.14 -10.51
N GLY A 91 21.34 19.88 -9.75
CA GLY A 91 22.69 19.79 -10.26
C GLY A 91 22.90 18.58 -11.16
N SER A 92 24.03 18.60 -11.88
CA SER A 92 24.54 17.44 -12.62
C SER A 92 25.57 16.64 -11.81
N GLU A 93 25.76 16.97 -10.53
CA GLU A 93 26.73 16.31 -9.65
C GLU A 93 26.30 14.90 -9.27
N LEU A 94 24.98 14.66 -9.18
CA LEU A 94 24.42 13.36 -8.86
C LEU A 94 24.06 12.61 -10.13
N SER A 95 24.46 11.34 -10.18
CA SER A 95 23.95 10.40 -11.18
C SER A 95 22.45 10.16 -10.98
N LEU A 96 21.80 9.52 -11.97
CA LEU A 96 20.39 9.17 -11.87
C LEU A 96 20.12 8.22 -10.69
N TYR A 97 20.98 7.21 -10.49
CA TYR A 97 20.92 6.31 -9.34
C TYR A 97 21.05 7.08 -8.03
N GLU A 98 22.01 8.01 -7.92
CA GLU A 98 22.21 8.80 -6.70
C GLU A 98 21.01 9.72 -6.43
N LYS A 99 20.42 10.33 -7.46
CA LYS A 99 19.17 11.11 -7.34
C LYS A 99 18.03 10.26 -6.79
N VAL A 100 17.80 9.06 -7.35
CA VAL A 100 16.76 8.14 -6.86
C VAL A 100 17.09 7.68 -5.43
N SER A 101 18.36 7.50 -5.08
CA SER A 101 18.79 7.09 -3.73
C SER A 101 18.49 8.18 -2.70
N GLN A 102 18.80 9.44 -3.02
CA GLN A 102 18.40 10.57 -2.17
C GLN A 102 16.88 10.71 -2.07
N HIS A 103 16.15 10.44 -3.15
CA HIS A 103 14.69 10.46 -3.14
C HIS A 103 14.11 9.36 -2.22
N GLU A 104 14.66 8.13 -2.25
CA GLU A 104 14.28 7.06 -1.32
C GLU A 104 14.52 7.45 0.14
N LEU A 105 15.65 8.08 0.45
CA LEU A 105 15.95 8.55 1.80
C LEU A 105 14.92 9.59 2.30
N LEU A 106 14.46 10.49 1.42
CA LEU A 106 13.41 11.46 1.73
C LEU A 106 12.07 10.76 2.00
N LYS A 107 11.71 9.75 1.19
CA LYS A 107 10.52 8.92 1.43
C LYS A 107 10.59 8.20 2.77
N HIS A 108 11.74 7.62 3.11
CA HIS A 108 11.97 7.01 4.41
C HIS A 108 11.74 8.00 5.55
N GLN A 109 12.26 9.21 5.41
CA GLN A 109 12.08 10.27 6.41
C GLN A 109 10.60 10.66 6.57
N LEU A 110 9.80 10.68 5.50
CA LEU A 110 8.36 10.93 5.56
C LEU A 110 7.64 9.82 6.34
N VAL A 111 7.89 8.55 6.03
CA VAL A 111 7.31 7.40 6.74
C VAL A 111 7.61 7.48 8.23
N MET A 112 8.89 7.63 8.59
CA MET A 112 9.29 7.69 10.00
C MET A 112 8.67 8.90 10.70
N SER A 113 8.56 10.03 10.01
CA SER A 113 7.95 11.25 10.55
C SER A 113 6.46 11.08 10.84
N GLY A 114 5.71 10.48 9.91
CA GLY A 114 4.29 10.22 10.10
C GLY A 114 4.01 9.18 11.20
N LEU A 115 4.84 8.13 11.31
CA LEU A 115 4.75 7.16 12.41
C LEU A 115 4.99 7.81 13.78
N ILE A 116 5.99 8.69 13.88
CA ILE A 116 6.29 9.42 15.11
C ILE A 116 5.13 10.35 15.47
N VAL A 117 4.55 11.07 14.50
CA VAL A 117 3.37 11.92 14.73
C VAL A 117 2.19 11.09 15.23
N HIS A 118 1.94 9.93 14.62
CA HIS A 118 0.91 8.99 15.07
C HIS A 118 1.12 8.57 16.53
N LYS A 119 2.33 8.14 16.89
CA LYS A 119 2.66 7.72 18.26
C LYS A 119 2.60 8.88 19.26
N ALA A 120 2.98 10.09 18.87
CA ALA A 120 2.87 11.28 19.69
C ALA A 120 1.40 11.63 19.96
N ALA A 121 0.56 11.61 18.92
CA ALA A 121 -0.87 11.88 19.03
C ALA A 121 -1.57 10.95 20.02
N GLN A 122 -1.21 9.66 20.05
CA GLN A 122 -1.74 8.68 21.02
C GLN A 122 -1.49 9.08 22.48
N LYS A 123 -0.45 9.87 22.75
CA LYS A 123 -0.09 10.33 24.09
C LYS A 123 -0.65 11.72 24.43
N VAL A 124 -1.10 12.49 23.43
CA VAL A 124 -1.61 13.86 23.64
C VAL A 124 -3.12 13.84 23.88
N GLY A 125 -3.90 13.18 23.04
CA GLY A 125 -5.36 13.17 23.20
C GLY A 125 -6.12 12.49 22.06
N ALA A 126 -7.35 12.08 22.35
CA ALA A 126 -8.23 11.43 21.38
C ALA A 126 -8.66 12.38 20.24
N ASP A 127 -8.84 13.66 20.55
CA ASP A 127 -9.12 14.73 19.59
C ASP A 127 -7.97 14.90 18.59
N VAL A 128 -6.72 14.87 19.07
CA VAL A 128 -5.52 14.92 18.22
C VAL A 128 -5.42 13.68 17.34
N MET A 129 -5.70 12.49 17.89
CA MET A 129 -5.74 11.24 17.13
C MET A 129 -6.76 11.25 16.00
N LEU A 130 -7.95 11.82 16.23
CA LEU A 130 -8.97 11.97 15.20
C LEU A 130 -8.50 12.91 14.09
N ALA A 131 -7.93 14.06 14.44
CA ALA A 131 -7.45 15.05 13.48
C ALA A 131 -6.33 14.52 12.57
N ILE A 132 -5.44 13.66 13.10
CA ILE A 132 -4.34 13.10 12.33
C ILE A 132 -4.66 11.75 11.66
N GLY A 133 -5.87 11.21 11.85
CA GLY A 133 -6.29 9.91 11.33
C GLY A 133 -5.99 9.68 9.83
N PRO A 134 -6.25 10.68 8.95
CA PRO A 134 -5.94 10.57 7.52
C PRO A 134 -4.45 10.40 7.19
N LEU A 135 -3.51 10.75 8.08
CA LEU A 135 -2.07 10.51 7.86
C LEU A 135 -1.72 9.03 7.72
N ASN A 136 -2.56 8.12 8.21
CA ASN A 136 -2.31 6.69 8.08
C ASN A 136 -2.25 6.28 6.61
N THR A 137 -3.17 6.79 5.77
CA THR A 137 -3.16 6.54 4.33
C THR A 137 -1.84 6.98 3.70
N ILE A 138 -1.38 8.20 4.03
CA ILE A 138 -0.09 8.73 3.56
C ILE A 138 1.08 7.82 3.98
N ASN A 139 1.07 7.29 5.21
CA ASN A 139 2.12 6.40 5.70
C ASN A 139 2.13 5.04 4.97
N PHE A 140 0.95 4.50 4.63
CA PHE A 140 0.84 3.24 3.89
C PHE A 140 1.34 3.40 2.45
N GLU A 141 0.88 4.45 1.75
CA GLU A 141 1.31 4.74 0.37
C GLU A 141 2.82 4.98 0.30
N ASN A 142 3.38 5.79 1.21
CA ASN A 142 4.83 6.01 1.25
C ASN A 142 5.64 4.72 1.49
N ARG A 143 5.16 3.78 2.32
CA ARG A 143 5.84 2.47 2.50
C ARG A 143 5.81 1.64 1.22
N ALA A 144 4.69 1.64 0.51
CA ALA A 144 4.58 0.98 -0.78
C ALA A 144 5.58 1.57 -1.80
N HIS A 145 5.73 2.90 -1.82
CA HIS A 145 6.72 3.56 -2.69
C HIS A 145 8.15 3.17 -2.33
N GLN A 146 8.49 3.08 -1.03
CA GLN A 146 9.83 2.67 -0.60
C GLN A 146 10.22 1.29 -1.11
N GLU A 147 9.31 0.31 -1.04
CA GLU A 147 9.62 -1.04 -1.55
C GLU A 147 9.87 -1.03 -3.07
N GLN A 148 9.08 -0.26 -3.82
CA GLN A 148 9.32 -0.09 -5.26
C GLN A 148 10.63 0.63 -5.57
N LEU A 149 10.97 1.66 -4.79
CA LEU A 149 12.21 2.42 -4.94
C LEU A 149 13.44 1.55 -4.72
N LYS A 150 13.41 0.56 -3.81
CA LYS A 150 14.50 -0.40 -3.67
C LYS A 150 14.77 -1.18 -4.96
N GLY A 151 13.70 -1.61 -5.65
CA GLY A 151 13.81 -2.26 -6.96
C GLY A 151 14.43 -1.35 -8.02
N ILE A 152 13.94 -0.12 -8.11
CA ILE A 152 14.49 0.90 -9.02
C ILE A 152 15.98 1.15 -8.72
N LEU A 153 16.35 1.26 -7.45
CA LEU A 153 17.74 1.46 -7.03
C LEU A 153 18.65 0.30 -7.41
N GLU A 154 18.18 -0.94 -7.27
CA GLU A 154 18.96 -2.10 -7.68
C GLU A 154 19.25 -2.06 -9.19
N ILE A 155 18.27 -1.73 -10.01
CA ILE A 155 18.45 -1.66 -11.48
C ILE A 155 19.36 -0.53 -11.89
N LEU A 156 19.09 0.68 -11.39
CA LEU A 156 19.89 1.84 -11.71
C LEU A 156 21.33 1.67 -11.21
N GLY A 157 21.51 1.11 -10.01
CA GLY A 157 22.82 0.85 -9.42
C GLY A 157 23.59 -0.24 -10.15
N VAL A 158 22.97 -1.37 -10.51
CA VAL A 158 23.63 -2.43 -11.30
C VAL A 158 24.05 -1.88 -12.66
N ARG A 159 23.18 -1.12 -13.33
CA ARG A 159 23.51 -0.48 -14.61
C ARG A 159 24.64 0.51 -14.48
N GLU A 160 24.63 1.36 -13.47
CA GLU A 160 25.69 2.33 -13.26
C GLU A 160 27.04 1.66 -12.96
N PHE A 161 27.05 0.66 -12.08
CA PHE A 161 28.30 0.05 -11.62
C PHE A 161 28.89 -0.97 -12.60
N THR A 162 28.05 -1.59 -13.43
CA THR A 162 28.48 -2.69 -14.32
C THR A 162 28.28 -2.41 -15.81
N GLY A 163 27.45 -1.43 -16.17
CA GLY A 163 27.00 -1.19 -17.54
C GLY A 163 26.00 -2.23 -18.07
N GLN A 164 25.47 -3.11 -17.22
CA GLN A 164 24.55 -4.19 -17.60
C GLN A 164 23.18 -4.04 -16.92
N ASP A 165 22.15 -4.63 -17.52
CA ASP A 165 20.83 -4.72 -16.91
C ASP A 165 20.83 -5.69 -15.72
N ALA A 166 20.01 -5.38 -14.71
CA ALA A 166 19.75 -6.29 -13.60
C ALA A 166 18.86 -7.47 -14.04
N ASP A 167 19.09 -8.65 -13.45
CA ASP A 167 18.31 -9.87 -13.75
C ASP A 167 16.80 -9.69 -13.51
N GLN A 168 15.96 -10.22 -14.42
CA GLN A 168 14.50 -10.06 -14.36
C GLN A 168 13.85 -10.64 -13.08
N GLY A 169 14.48 -11.62 -12.42
CA GLY A 169 14.00 -12.19 -11.15
C GLY A 169 14.06 -11.22 -9.96
N ILE A 170 14.70 -10.06 -10.11
CA ILE A 170 14.75 -9.00 -9.10
C ILE A 170 13.41 -8.26 -9.01
N TRP A 171 12.80 -7.97 -10.15
CA TRP A 171 11.51 -7.27 -10.20
C TRP A 171 10.36 -8.10 -9.63
N ALA A 172 10.37 -9.40 -9.88
CA ALA A 172 9.46 -10.33 -9.24
C ALA A 172 9.58 -10.28 -7.71
N ARG A 173 10.81 -10.21 -7.16
CA ARG A 173 11.04 -10.06 -5.71
C ARG A 173 10.53 -8.74 -5.15
N VAL A 174 10.58 -7.65 -5.91
CA VAL A 174 10.04 -6.35 -5.49
C VAL A 174 8.52 -6.37 -5.48
N GLN A 175 7.89 -6.99 -6.49
CA GLN A 175 6.45 -7.25 -6.50
C GLN A 175 6.03 -8.19 -5.38
N ASP A 176 6.82 -9.22 -5.08
CA ASP A 176 6.59 -10.14 -3.96
C ASP A 176 6.82 -9.47 -2.60
N ALA A 177 7.82 -8.59 -2.48
CA ALA A 177 8.06 -7.81 -1.26
C ALA A 177 6.98 -6.75 -1.05
N MET A 178 6.52 -6.10 -2.12
CA MET A 178 5.31 -5.28 -2.08
C MET A 178 4.10 -6.12 -1.70
N ALA A 179 3.97 -7.33 -2.24
CA ALA A 179 2.92 -8.27 -1.89
C ALA A 179 3.04 -8.67 -0.41
N ALA A 180 4.23 -8.84 0.15
CA ALA A 180 4.48 -9.22 1.55
C ALA A 180 4.31 -8.05 2.53
N VAL A 181 4.70 -6.83 2.13
CA VAL A 181 4.40 -5.56 2.82
C VAL A 181 2.90 -5.25 2.71
N SER A 182 2.26 -5.70 1.63
CA SER A 182 0.82 -5.83 1.46
C SER A 182 0.27 -7.20 1.90
N GLY A 183 0.97 -7.94 2.78
CA GLY A 183 0.40 -9.07 3.52
C GLY A 183 0.44 -10.48 2.90
N VAL A 184 1.19 -10.76 1.83
CA VAL A 184 1.27 -12.08 1.19
C VAL A 184 2.65 -12.72 1.38
N VAL A 185 2.70 -13.53 2.45
CA VAL A 185 3.64 -14.65 2.73
C VAL A 185 5.07 -14.33 3.23
N GLY A 186 5.43 -14.96 4.36
CA GLY A 186 6.81 -15.23 4.73
C GLY A 186 7.18 -15.04 6.21
N SER A 187 6.61 -15.84 7.11
CA SER A 187 7.12 -15.97 8.48
C SER A 187 8.58 -16.48 8.47
N ALA A 188 9.54 -15.57 8.70
CA ALA A 188 10.82 -15.91 9.30
C ALA A 188 11.46 -14.66 9.94
N VAL A 189 11.43 -14.65 11.28
CA VAL A 189 12.36 -13.98 12.20
C VAL A 189 12.61 -12.49 11.96
N THR A 190 11.85 -11.66 12.68
CA THR A 190 12.45 -10.60 13.52
C THR A 190 11.61 -10.48 14.79
N GLN A 191 12.10 -11.11 15.86
CA GLN A 191 11.69 -10.74 17.21
C GLN A 191 12.34 -9.40 17.54
N THR A 192 11.60 -8.31 17.36
CA THR A 192 11.76 -7.11 18.16
C THR A 192 10.38 -6.57 18.50
N SER A 193 10.13 -6.48 19.81
CA SER A 193 9.00 -5.85 20.45
C SER A 193 8.70 -4.46 19.86
N ASP A 194 7.41 -4.13 19.72
CA ASP A 194 6.81 -2.86 19.27
C ASP A 194 6.24 -2.79 17.83
N LYS A 195 5.84 -3.92 17.25
CA LYS A 195 4.86 -3.87 16.15
C LYS A 195 3.47 -3.59 16.72
N LYS A 196 2.81 -2.56 16.20
CA LYS A 196 1.35 -2.57 16.10
C LYS A 196 1.03 -3.81 15.27
N ASP A 197 0.44 -4.84 15.86
CA ASP A 197 -0.04 -5.96 15.09
C ASP A 197 -1.13 -5.44 14.14
N LEU A 198 -1.02 -5.78 12.86
CA LEU A 198 -2.00 -5.37 11.85
C LEU A 198 -3.35 -5.96 12.24
N ASN A 199 -4.39 -5.14 12.31
CA ASN A 199 -5.74 -5.62 12.55
C ASN A 199 -6.35 -6.24 11.27
N ILE A 200 -7.49 -6.90 11.39
CA ILE A 200 -8.10 -7.61 10.26
C ILE A 200 -8.40 -6.68 9.08
N GLN A 201 -8.86 -5.45 9.34
CA GLN A 201 -9.19 -4.48 8.30
C GLN A 201 -7.95 -4.02 7.54
N ASP A 202 -6.81 -3.88 8.24
CA ASP A 202 -5.54 -3.58 7.61
C ASP A 202 -5.13 -4.73 6.67
N VAL A 203 -5.25 -5.99 7.12
CA VAL A 203 -4.85 -7.16 6.33
C VAL A 203 -5.71 -7.37 5.10
N ILE A 204 -7.04 -7.30 5.23
CA ILE A 204 -7.97 -7.44 4.10
C ILE A 204 -7.75 -6.32 3.07
N ARG A 205 -7.60 -5.06 3.53
CA ARG A 205 -7.31 -3.93 2.63
C ARG A 205 -6.02 -4.11 1.84
N LEU A 206 -5.01 -4.73 2.44
CA LEU A 206 -3.75 -4.99 1.73
C LEU A 206 -3.95 -6.01 0.60
N ASP A 207 -4.80 -7.02 0.79
CA ASP A 207 -5.19 -7.96 -0.27
C ASP A 207 -5.97 -7.25 -1.39
N HIS A 208 -6.92 -6.38 -1.03
CA HIS A 208 -7.70 -5.57 -1.97
C HIS A 208 -6.81 -4.70 -2.87
N ASN A 209 -5.83 -4.02 -2.25
CA ASN A 209 -4.88 -3.20 -2.99
C ASN A 209 -4.01 -4.02 -3.94
N LYS A 210 -3.56 -5.20 -3.49
CA LYS A 210 -2.78 -6.11 -4.33
C LYS A 210 -3.57 -6.54 -5.56
N VAL A 211 -4.81 -7.01 -5.41
CA VAL A 211 -5.59 -7.49 -6.55
C VAL A 211 -5.95 -6.36 -7.51
N ASN A 212 -6.26 -5.15 -7.02
CA ASN A 212 -6.49 -3.98 -7.87
C ASN A 212 -5.27 -3.61 -8.72
N THR A 213 -4.07 -3.74 -8.13
CA THR A 213 -2.81 -3.54 -8.86
C THR A 213 -2.66 -4.60 -9.95
N LEU A 214 -2.84 -5.88 -9.63
CA LEU A 214 -2.74 -6.97 -10.59
C LEU A 214 -3.74 -6.84 -11.76
N PHE A 215 -4.99 -6.42 -11.49
CA PHE A 215 -5.95 -6.14 -12.55
C PHE A 215 -5.46 -5.04 -13.50
N THR A 216 -4.91 -3.97 -12.95
CA THR A 216 -4.38 -2.85 -13.73
C THR A 216 -3.20 -3.29 -14.60
N GLU A 217 -2.22 -3.99 -14.02
CA GLU A 217 -1.05 -4.51 -14.72
C GLU A 217 -1.43 -5.51 -15.83
N LEU A 218 -2.40 -6.39 -15.55
CA LEU A 218 -2.92 -7.35 -16.54
C LEU A 218 -3.54 -6.62 -17.73
N LEU A 219 -4.43 -5.65 -17.48
CA LEU A 219 -5.15 -4.96 -18.55
C LEU A 219 -4.23 -4.10 -19.42
N GLN A 220 -3.17 -3.55 -18.83
CA GLN A 220 -2.16 -2.73 -19.51
C GLN A 220 -1.10 -3.57 -20.26
N SER A 221 -0.91 -4.83 -19.90
CA SER A 221 0.09 -5.68 -20.55
C SER A 221 -0.39 -6.20 -21.91
N ASP A 222 0.46 -6.14 -22.93
CA ASP A 222 0.23 -6.81 -24.22
C ASP A 222 1.08 -8.09 -24.38
N ASN A 223 1.84 -8.47 -23.35
CA ASN A 223 2.62 -9.70 -23.35
C ASN A 223 1.75 -10.87 -22.86
N PRO A 224 1.43 -11.88 -23.70
CA PRO A 224 0.56 -12.99 -23.31
C PRO A 224 1.05 -13.79 -22.11
N GLN A 225 2.37 -13.93 -21.95
CA GLN A 225 2.95 -14.63 -20.80
C GLN A 225 2.71 -13.84 -19.50
N LYS A 226 2.97 -12.53 -19.50
CA LYS A 226 2.68 -11.67 -18.34
C LYS A 226 1.20 -11.64 -17.99
N ILE A 227 0.32 -11.56 -19.01
CA ILE A 227 -1.14 -11.62 -18.80
C ILE A 227 -1.52 -12.93 -18.09
N GLN A 228 -0.99 -14.06 -18.54
CA GLN A 228 -1.24 -15.36 -17.94
C GLN A 228 -0.70 -15.45 -16.49
N GLU A 229 0.49 -14.91 -16.24
CA GLU A 229 1.09 -14.84 -14.91
C GLU A 229 0.26 -13.98 -13.95
N TYR A 230 -0.12 -12.77 -14.36
CA TYR A 230 -0.97 -11.88 -13.56
C TYR A 230 -2.33 -12.49 -13.29
N PHE A 231 -2.97 -13.10 -14.30
CA PHE A 231 -4.25 -13.76 -14.10
C PHE A 231 -4.15 -14.95 -13.15
N GLY A 232 -3.10 -15.77 -13.29
CA GLY A 232 -2.83 -16.87 -12.37
C GLY A 232 -2.67 -16.40 -10.93
N GLN A 233 -2.05 -15.23 -10.73
CA GLN A 233 -1.91 -14.61 -9.42
C GLN A 233 -3.24 -14.06 -8.89
N ILE A 234 -4.03 -13.34 -9.72
CA ILE A 234 -5.37 -12.85 -9.37
C ILE A 234 -6.26 -14.01 -8.93
N TYR A 235 -6.29 -15.09 -9.72
CA TYR A 235 -7.07 -16.28 -9.44
C TYR A 235 -6.72 -16.86 -8.07
N LYS A 236 -5.43 -17.06 -7.79
CA LYS A 236 -4.96 -17.61 -6.51
C LYS A 236 -5.27 -16.68 -5.34
N ASP A 237 -5.02 -15.38 -5.49
CA ASP A 237 -5.21 -14.40 -4.42
C ASP A 237 -6.69 -14.21 -4.09
N LEU A 238 -7.57 -14.02 -5.08
CA LEU A 238 -9.01 -13.88 -4.84
C LEU A 238 -9.63 -15.13 -4.24
N THR A 239 -9.25 -16.32 -4.73
CA THR A 239 -9.77 -17.58 -4.21
C THR A 239 -9.36 -17.76 -2.74
N ALA A 240 -8.08 -17.58 -2.43
CA ALA A 240 -7.59 -17.75 -1.06
C ALA A 240 -8.10 -16.68 -0.09
N HIS A 241 -8.28 -15.46 -0.58
CA HIS A 241 -8.86 -14.36 0.18
C HIS A 241 -10.31 -14.66 0.56
N ALA A 242 -11.17 -14.89 -0.43
CA ALA A 242 -12.59 -15.17 -0.21
C ALA A 242 -12.80 -16.39 0.69
N GLU A 243 -12.12 -17.52 0.44
CA GLU A 243 -12.24 -18.69 1.32
C GLU A 243 -11.77 -18.41 2.77
N ALA A 244 -10.77 -17.56 2.97
CA ALA A 244 -10.33 -17.19 4.31
C ALA A 244 -11.33 -16.27 5.01
N GLU A 245 -12.00 -15.37 4.29
CA GLU A 245 -13.07 -14.54 4.83
C GLU A 245 -14.30 -15.38 5.20
N GLU A 246 -14.71 -16.28 4.31
CA GLU A 246 -15.80 -17.24 4.53
C GLU A 246 -15.54 -18.13 5.76
N GLU A 247 -14.29 -18.58 5.94
CA GLU A 247 -13.91 -19.48 7.05
C GLU A 247 -13.78 -18.73 8.39
N VAL A 248 -13.24 -17.51 8.39
CA VAL A 248 -12.79 -16.83 9.62
C VAL A 248 -13.54 -15.54 9.90
N VAL A 249 -13.69 -14.67 8.90
CA VAL A 249 -14.19 -13.30 9.09
C VAL A 249 -15.71 -13.30 9.17
N TYR A 250 -16.38 -13.90 8.19
CA TYR A 250 -17.84 -13.90 8.08
C TYR A 250 -18.53 -14.52 9.31
N PRO A 251 -18.09 -15.66 9.88
CA PRO A 251 -18.65 -16.17 11.12
C PRO A 251 -18.52 -15.20 12.30
N ARG A 252 -17.42 -14.43 12.35
CA ARG A 252 -17.16 -13.47 13.43
C ARG A 252 -18.01 -12.21 13.30
N VAL A 253 -18.21 -11.69 12.09
CA VAL A 253 -18.93 -10.42 11.88
C VAL A 253 -20.44 -10.59 11.79
N ARG A 254 -20.92 -11.75 11.34
CA ARG A 254 -22.35 -12.05 11.13
C ARG A 254 -23.27 -11.66 12.30
N PRO A 255 -22.92 -11.83 13.60
CA PRO A 255 -23.76 -11.41 14.71
C PRO A 255 -24.00 -9.90 14.84
N PHE A 256 -23.10 -9.06 14.32
CA PHE A 256 -23.17 -7.59 14.48
C PHE A 256 -23.21 -6.82 13.17
N TYR A 257 -22.77 -7.40 12.05
CA TYR A 257 -22.89 -6.84 10.71
C TYR A 257 -24.25 -7.17 10.06
N GLY A 258 -24.88 -8.26 10.50
CA GLY A 258 -26.21 -8.69 10.07
C GLY A 258 -26.16 -9.88 9.11
N GLN A 259 -27.16 -10.77 9.22
CA GLN A 259 -27.24 -12.00 8.41
C GLN A 259 -27.32 -11.71 6.91
N ASP A 260 -28.25 -10.82 6.52
CA ASP A 260 -28.49 -10.50 5.11
C ASP A 260 -27.26 -9.83 4.48
N ASN A 261 -26.64 -8.87 5.17
CA ASN A 261 -25.43 -8.20 4.70
C ASN A 261 -24.24 -9.16 4.56
N THR A 262 -24.06 -10.10 5.49
CA THR A 262 -23.01 -11.13 5.37
C THR A 262 -23.33 -12.14 4.26
N GLN A 263 -24.61 -12.44 4.04
CA GLN A 263 -25.02 -13.37 2.97
C GLN A 263 -24.80 -12.77 1.58
N GLU A 264 -25.07 -11.47 1.41
CA GLU A 264 -24.80 -10.75 0.17
C GLU A 264 -23.31 -10.85 -0.23
N LEU A 265 -22.40 -10.56 0.71
CA LEU A 265 -20.95 -10.71 0.47
C LEU A 265 -20.56 -12.14 0.06
N PHE A 266 -21.15 -13.15 0.70
CA PHE A 266 -20.91 -14.56 0.37
C PHE A 266 -21.37 -14.89 -1.06
N ASP A 267 -22.55 -14.38 -1.45
CA ASP A 267 -23.12 -14.63 -2.77
C ASP A 267 -22.30 -13.94 -3.87
N GLU A 268 -21.80 -12.72 -3.62
CA GLU A 268 -20.87 -12.02 -4.51
C GLU A 268 -19.56 -12.78 -4.70
N GLN A 269 -18.97 -13.30 -3.63
CA GLN A 269 -17.74 -14.12 -3.70
C GLN A 269 -17.96 -15.44 -4.43
N ALA A 270 -19.12 -16.07 -4.29
CA ALA A 270 -19.49 -17.26 -5.02
C ALA A 270 -19.57 -16.99 -6.54
N GLU A 271 -20.19 -15.87 -6.93
CA GLU A 271 -20.24 -15.45 -8.33
C GLU A 271 -18.84 -15.09 -8.88
N MET A 272 -18.03 -14.37 -8.11
CA MET A 272 -16.64 -14.06 -8.44
C MET A 272 -15.83 -15.35 -8.73
N LYS A 273 -15.93 -16.38 -7.88
CA LYS A 273 -15.27 -17.68 -8.08
C LYS A 273 -15.77 -18.36 -9.36
N ARG A 274 -17.06 -18.27 -9.67
CA ARG A 274 -17.64 -18.81 -10.91
C ARG A 274 -17.07 -18.11 -12.15
N VAL A 275 -16.96 -16.79 -12.12
CA VAL A 275 -16.37 -15.98 -13.21
C VAL A 275 -14.89 -16.28 -13.38
N LEU A 276 -14.13 -16.46 -12.29
CA LEU A 276 -12.72 -16.85 -12.34
C LEU A 276 -12.50 -18.17 -13.10
N GLU A 277 -13.33 -19.19 -12.87
CA GLU A 277 -13.26 -20.44 -13.63
C GLU A 277 -13.60 -20.26 -15.12
N GLN A 278 -14.57 -19.40 -15.43
CA GLN A 278 -14.92 -19.09 -16.82
C GLN A 278 -13.75 -18.42 -17.54
N ILE A 279 -13.13 -17.40 -16.93
CA ILE A 279 -11.99 -16.68 -17.52
C ILE A 279 -10.79 -17.61 -17.70
N LYS A 280 -10.55 -18.52 -16.76
CA LYS A 280 -9.45 -19.49 -16.83
C LYS A 280 -9.55 -20.42 -18.05
N ALA A 281 -10.75 -20.67 -18.56
CA ALA A 281 -10.96 -21.46 -19.78
C ALA A 281 -10.76 -20.66 -21.08
N ILE A 282 -10.63 -19.33 -20.99
CA ILE A 282 -10.46 -18.44 -22.15
C ILE A 282 -8.98 -18.26 -22.44
N SER A 283 -8.62 -18.23 -23.74
CA SER A 283 -7.25 -17.99 -24.15
C SER A 283 -6.80 -16.55 -23.80
N PRO A 284 -5.66 -16.36 -23.10
CA PRO A 284 -5.15 -15.03 -22.73
C PRO A 284 -4.87 -14.09 -23.92
N SER A 285 -4.71 -14.65 -25.13
CA SER A 285 -4.50 -13.87 -26.36
C SER A 285 -5.78 -13.42 -27.05
N SER A 286 -6.95 -13.87 -26.58
CA SER A 286 -8.25 -13.46 -27.12
C SER A 286 -8.67 -12.09 -26.58
N SER A 287 -9.41 -11.31 -27.38
CA SER A 287 -10.01 -10.06 -26.91
C SER A 287 -11.04 -10.29 -25.80
N GLU A 288 -11.75 -11.42 -25.86
CA GLU A 288 -12.75 -11.84 -24.87
C GLU A 288 -12.15 -11.95 -23.46
N PHE A 289 -10.89 -12.40 -23.34
CA PHE A 289 -10.22 -12.55 -22.06
C PHE A 289 -10.15 -11.23 -21.28
N LYS A 290 -9.61 -10.16 -21.91
CA LYS A 290 -9.50 -8.85 -21.26
C LYS A 290 -10.88 -8.24 -20.98
N ASP A 291 -11.87 -8.49 -21.83
CA ASP A 291 -13.24 -8.00 -21.61
C ASP A 291 -13.88 -8.65 -20.37
N GLN A 292 -13.69 -9.95 -20.19
CA GLN A 292 -14.16 -10.66 -18.99
C GLN A 292 -13.38 -10.25 -17.73
N VAL A 293 -12.06 -10.02 -17.85
CA VAL A 293 -11.25 -9.51 -16.72
C VAL A 293 -11.70 -8.12 -16.30
N ARG A 294 -12.12 -7.23 -17.21
CA ARG A 294 -12.69 -5.92 -16.83
C ARG A 294 -14.00 -6.07 -16.05
N GLN A 295 -14.88 -6.97 -16.47
CA GLN A 295 -16.13 -7.22 -15.74
C GLN A 295 -15.86 -7.79 -14.35
N LEU A 296 -14.89 -8.72 -14.24
CA LEU A 296 -14.45 -9.23 -12.94
C LEU A 296 -13.86 -8.12 -12.06
N MET A 297 -13.03 -7.24 -12.62
CA MET A 297 -12.44 -6.10 -11.90
C MET A 297 -13.52 -5.15 -11.36
N GLU A 298 -14.58 -4.89 -12.14
CA GLU A 298 -15.70 -4.06 -11.71
C GLU A 298 -16.47 -4.70 -10.54
N ALA A 299 -16.85 -5.97 -10.68
CA ALA A 299 -17.56 -6.72 -9.64
C ALA A 299 -16.75 -6.85 -8.34
N VAL A 300 -15.47 -7.18 -8.43
CA VAL A 300 -14.56 -7.21 -7.27
C VAL A 300 -14.42 -5.80 -6.67
N GLY A 301 -14.36 -4.76 -7.49
CA GLY A 301 -14.30 -3.38 -7.03
C GLY A 301 -15.55 -2.93 -6.26
N ASP A 302 -16.74 -3.38 -6.66
CA ASP A 302 -17.99 -3.15 -5.93
C ASP A 302 -17.99 -3.86 -4.58
N HIS A 303 -17.64 -5.15 -4.57
CA HIS A 303 -17.50 -5.96 -3.35
C HIS A 303 -16.56 -5.30 -2.33
N ILE A 304 -15.35 -4.92 -2.77
CA ILE A 304 -14.35 -4.22 -1.95
C ILE A 304 -14.94 -2.93 -1.34
N ARG A 305 -15.65 -2.13 -2.15
CA ARG A 305 -16.25 -0.88 -1.67
C ARG A 305 -17.31 -1.14 -0.60
N GLN A 306 -18.14 -2.16 -0.76
CA GLN A 306 -19.12 -2.56 0.24
C GLN A 306 -18.41 -2.95 1.54
N GLU A 307 -17.51 -3.92 1.50
CA GLU A 307 -16.79 -4.39 2.68
C GLU A 307 -16.06 -3.28 3.43
N GLU A 308 -15.31 -2.44 2.72
CA GLU A 308 -14.51 -1.38 3.33
C GLU A 308 -15.34 -0.24 3.93
N SER A 309 -16.52 0.02 3.35
CA SER A 309 -17.40 1.11 3.81
C SER A 309 -18.36 0.67 4.92
N THR A 310 -18.81 -0.59 4.92
CA THR A 310 -19.84 -1.09 5.85
C THR A 310 -19.27 -2.12 6.82
N MET A 311 -18.73 -3.24 6.34
CA MET A 311 -18.24 -4.34 7.20
C MET A 311 -17.09 -3.87 8.08
N PHE A 312 -16.14 -3.10 7.54
CA PHE A 312 -15.00 -2.60 8.31
C PHE A 312 -15.43 -1.60 9.39
N ALA A 313 -16.46 -0.79 9.12
CA ALA A 313 -17.07 0.06 10.13
C ALA A 313 -17.71 -0.79 11.24
N ALA A 314 -18.44 -1.85 10.88
CA ALA A 314 -19.04 -2.76 11.84
C ALA A 314 -17.97 -3.46 12.72
N ILE A 315 -16.88 -3.96 12.14
CA ILE A 315 -15.76 -4.56 12.88
C ILE A 315 -15.17 -3.55 13.87
N ARG A 316 -14.87 -2.33 13.40
CA ARG A 316 -14.28 -1.26 14.23
C ARG A 316 -15.18 -0.86 15.41
N ASN A 317 -16.49 -0.94 15.24
CA ASN A 317 -17.46 -0.56 16.28
C ASN A 317 -17.74 -1.69 17.29
N ASN A 318 -17.42 -2.95 16.95
CA ASN A 318 -17.83 -4.12 17.75
C ASN A 318 -16.66 -4.97 18.26
N LEU A 319 -15.45 -4.87 17.70
CA LEU A 319 -14.28 -5.60 18.17
C LEU A 319 -13.27 -4.67 18.86
N SER A 320 -12.65 -5.17 19.94
CA SER A 320 -11.47 -4.53 20.52
C SER A 320 -10.24 -4.63 19.60
N SER A 321 -9.19 -3.86 19.88
CA SER A 321 -7.91 -3.96 19.14
C SER A 321 -7.40 -5.41 19.16
N ASP A 322 -7.32 -6.00 20.34
CA ASP A 322 -6.83 -7.38 20.54
C ASP A 322 -7.67 -8.40 19.77
N GLN A 323 -9.01 -8.26 19.79
CA GLN A 323 -9.89 -9.16 19.03
C GLN A 323 -9.70 -9.01 17.52
N SER A 324 -9.48 -7.78 17.05
CA SER A 324 -9.24 -7.47 15.65
C SER A 324 -7.88 -8.00 15.15
N GLU A 325 -6.85 -7.87 15.98
CA GLU A 325 -5.49 -8.40 15.74
C GLU A 325 -5.45 -9.93 15.78
N GLN A 326 -6.20 -10.54 16.71
CA GLN A 326 -6.37 -11.98 16.75
C GLN A 326 -7.08 -12.48 15.49
N LEU A 327 -8.17 -11.82 15.07
CA LEU A 327 -8.89 -12.19 13.85
C LEU A 327 -7.98 -12.06 12.60
N ALA A 328 -7.12 -11.04 12.56
CA ALA A 328 -6.11 -10.89 11.52
C ALA A 328 -5.13 -12.06 11.46
N THR A 329 -4.73 -12.57 12.63
CA THR A 329 -3.83 -13.73 12.74
C THR A 329 -4.52 -15.00 12.27
N GLU A 330 -5.77 -15.22 12.68
CA GLU A 330 -6.60 -16.35 12.24
C GLU A 330 -6.81 -16.33 10.72
N PHE A 331 -7.16 -15.17 10.16
CA PHE A 331 -7.34 -14.97 8.72
C PHE A 331 -6.06 -15.31 7.93
N LYS A 332 -4.91 -14.77 8.34
CA LYS A 332 -3.61 -15.05 7.71
C LYS A 332 -3.27 -16.53 7.72
N ALA A 333 -3.52 -17.21 8.84
CA ALA A 333 -3.28 -18.64 8.98
C ALA A 333 -4.18 -19.45 8.04
N ALA A 334 -5.48 -19.14 8.00
CA ALA A 334 -6.43 -19.78 7.09
C ALA A 334 -6.02 -19.56 5.63
N LYS A 335 -5.78 -18.31 5.23
CA LYS A 335 -5.33 -17.95 3.88
C LYS A 335 -4.06 -18.69 3.48
N THR A 336 -3.05 -18.74 4.36
CA THR A 336 -1.79 -19.47 4.08
C THR A 336 -2.05 -20.95 3.81
N ARG A 337 -2.88 -21.59 4.64
CA ARG A 337 -3.26 -23.00 4.46
C ARG A 337 -4.01 -23.21 3.13
N ILE A 338 -4.90 -22.30 2.76
CA ILE A 338 -5.64 -22.36 1.48
C ILE A 338 -4.69 -22.19 0.29
N GLN A 339 -3.79 -21.20 0.34
CA GLN A 339 -2.78 -20.98 -0.71
C GLN A 339 -1.88 -22.20 -0.91
N GLN A 340 -1.47 -22.87 0.17
CA GLN A 340 -0.70 -24.12 0.06
C GLN A 340 -1.48 -25.22 -0.66
N LYS A 341 -2.78 -25.37 -0.39
CA LYS A 341 -3.64 -26.33 -1.10
C LYS A 341 -3.76 -25.99 -2.58
N LEU A 342 -3.99 -24.71 -2.92
CA LEU A 342 -4.07 -24.25 -4.30
C LEU A 342 -2.75 -24.48 -5.05
N GLY A 343 -1.60 -24.32 -4.38
CA GLY A 343 -0.27 -24.62 -4.93
C GLY A 343 -0.09 -26.12 -5.25
N VAL A 344 -0.44 -27.01 -4.32
CA VAL A 344 -0.33 -28.47 -4.49
C VAL A 344 -1.22 -28.98 -5.63
N VAL A 345 -2.45 -28.44 -5.77
CA VAL A 345 -3.36 -28.83 -6.86
C VAL A 345 -2.84 -28.36 -8.23
N SER A 346 -2.14 -27.22 -8.29
CA SER A 346 -1.54 -26.73 -9.55
C SER A 346 -0.33 -27.54 -10.01
N GLU A 347 0.44 -28.15 -9.09
CA GLU A 347 1.58 -29.03 -9.42
C GLU A 347 1.15 -30.47 -9.79
N SER A 348 -0.04 -30.90 -9.37
CA SER A 348 -0.53 -32.28 -9.58
C SER A 348 -1.22 -32.50 -10.93
N ASN A 349 -1.50 -31.43 -11.69
CA ASN A 349 -2.25 -31.44 -12.95
C ASN A 349 -1.40 -31.07 -14.18
N VAL A 350 -0.07 -31.23 -14.10
CA VAL A 350 0.86 -31.05 -15.23
C VAL A 350 1.30 -32.39 -15.78
#